data_AF-A0A7W1DZ12-F1
#
_entry.id   AF-A0A7W1DZ12-F1
#
_cell.length_a   1.000
_cell.length_b   1.000
_cell.length_c   1.000
_cell.angle_alpha   90.00
_cell.angle_beta   90.00
_cell.angle_gamma   90.00
#
_symmetry.space_group_name_H-M   'P 1'
#
loop_
_entity.id
_entity.type
_entity.pdbx_description
1 polymer ?
#
loop_
_entity_poly.entity_id
_entity_poly.type
_entity_poly.pdbx_seq_one_letter_code
_entity_poly.pdbx_strand_id
1 'polypeptide(L)'
;VQVYALSGSAIDTLFGAATARDANGGDPRPRPDHHLSLDRDRSYPVVETWTTARWQVEIAGQLVRQEANPYGWIPYLVIPNSPRPHAFWGESDLTDLFDVCRELNARMSVLSTVLELSGSPIAVLENVDGSEGIRVGPGAKWELPEGARAYLLDLLSGGGIGLHVQYVDLLFRALHDLSETPRTAFGDSGRDLSGAALEVEIQPLVQKVGRKRHGWEALFRQRNALLLDLLERFGGHDLGGLRRTLPIWPSILPSDRDGAVDNATRLVTSGIHSRRTAIATLGGDDPDAEFGRVMEEARLLATLPPDAFAPAAARQATTAPEE
;
A
#
# COMPACT_ATOMS: atom_id res chain seq x y z
N VAL A 1 11.93 15.87 -16.32
CA VAL A 1 11.28 15.63 -17.63
C VAL A 1 10.12 14.70 -17.38
N GLN A 2 8.91 15.09 -17.79
CA GLN A 2 7.73 14.22 -17.73
C GLN A 2 7.39 13.80 -19.15
N VAL A 3 7.05 12.53 -19.33
CA VAL A 3 6.64 11.99 -20.63
C VAL A 3 5.29 11.31 -20.46
N TYR A 4 4.33 11.67 -21.29
CA TYR A 4 2.99 11.09 -21.30
C TYR A 4 2.42 11.16 -22.72
N ALA A 5 1.28 10.54 -22.96
CA ALA A 5 0.65 10.52 -24.27
C ALA A 5 -0.74 11.17 -24.20
N LEU A 6 -1.02 12.07 -25.14
CA LEU A 6 -2.32 12.76 -25.26
C LEU A 6 -2.87 12.61 -26.67
N SER A 7 -4.20 12.56 -26.79
CA SER A 7 -4.86 12.66 -28.09
C SER A 7 -4.63 14.04 -28.71
N GLY A 8 -4.65 14.15 -30.04
CA GLY A 8 -4.57 15.45 -30.73
C GLY A 8 -5.64 16.43 -30.25
N SER A 9 -6.85 15.95 -29.97
CA SER A 9 -7.94 16.74 -29.38
C SER A 9 -7.61 17.30 -27.98
N ALA A 10 -6.97 16.52 -27.11
CA ALA A 10 -6.55 16.98 -25.79
C ALA A 10 -5.40 17.98 -25.89
N ILE A 11 -4.48 17.77 -26.83
CA ILE A 11 -3.36 18.68 -27.12
C ILE A 11 -3.88 20.05 -27.56
N ASP A 12 -4.80 20.10 -28.52
CA ASP A 12 -5.41 21.35 -28.99
C ASP A 12 -6.10 22.12 -27.84
N THR A 13 -6.73 21.39 -26.92
CA THR A 13 -7.43 21.98 -25.77
C THR A 13 -6.46 22.55 -24.75
N LEU A 14 -5.39 21.82 -24.42
CA LEU A 14 -4.47 22.17 -23.34
C LEU A 14 -3.40 23.18 -23.77
N PHE A 15 -2.91 23.06 -25.00
CA PHE A 15 -1.78 23.86 -25.48
C PHE A 15 -2.19 24.89 -26.55
N GLY A 16 -3.41 24.81 -27.08
CA GLY A 16 -3.87 25.56 -28.26
C GLY A 16 -3.41 24.89 -29.56
N ALA A 17 -3.63 25.55 -30.70
CA ALA A 17 -3.07 25.10 -31.97
C ALA A 17 -1.53 25.07 -31.89
N ALA A 18 -0.96 23.87 -31.83
CA ALA A 18 0.48 23.70 -31.65
C ALA A 18 1.23 24.34 -32.82
N THR A 19 1.98 25.41 -32.57
CA THR A 19 2.87 26.04 -33.55
C THR A 19 4.30 25.54 -33.26
N ALA A 20 4.91 24.85 -34.22
CA ALA A 20 6.31 24.45 -34.08
C ALA A 20 7.19 25.70 -34.07
N ARG A 21 8.04 25.83 -33.05
CA ARG A 21 9.14 26.81 -33.08
C ARG A 21 10.44 26.09 -33.42
N ASP A 22 11.14 26.59 -34.45
CA ASP A 22 12.46 26.09 -34.82
C ASP A 22 13.42 26.24 -33.62
N ALA A 23 14.07 25.14 -33.23
CA ALA A 23 14.94 25.07 -32.05
C ALA A 23 16.29 25.83 -32.22
N ASN A 24 16.55 26.42 -33.39
CA ASN A 24 17.78 27.17 -33.67
C ASN A 24 17.47 28.67 -33.76
N GLY A 25 18.08 29.47 -32.88
CA GLY A 25 17.95 30.92 -32.82
C GLY A 25 18.55 31.65 -34.04
N GLY A 26 17.91 31.54 -35.21
CA GLY A 26 18.30 32.21 -36.44
C GLY A 26 17.12 32.86 -37.17
N ASP A 27 17.26 34.16 -37.44
CA ASP A 27 16.42 35.06 -38.26
C ASP A 27 15.09 35.55 -37.62
N PRO A 28 14.94 36.86 -37.32
CA PRO A 28 13.74 37.44 -36.70
C PRO A 28 12.59 37.71 -37.70
N ARG A 29 12.58 37.05 -38.87
CA ARG A 29 11.52 37.20 -39.85
C ARG A 29 10.43 36.13 -39.64
N PRO A 30 9.14 36.50 -39.56
CA PRO A 30 8.06 35.54 -39.43
C PRO A 30 7.99 34.69 -40.70
N ARG A 31 8.43 33.43 -40.62
CA ARG A 31 8.09 32.40 -41.62
C ARG A 31 6.67 31.92 -41.33
N PRO A 32 5.89 31.53 -42.35
CA PRO A 32 4.50 31.12 -42.16
C PRO A 32 4.43 29.99 -41.12
N ASP A 33 3.59 30.20 -40.11
CA ASP A 33 3.44 29.33 -38.94
C ASP A 33 3.26 27.87 -39.36
N HIS A 34 4.24 27.02 -39.08
CA HIS A 34 4.09 25.57 -39.19
C HIS A 34 3.21 25.09 -38.02
N HIS A 35 1.90 25.16 -38.22
CA HIS A 35 0.95 24.49 -37.35
C HIS A 35 1.20 22.98 -37.43
N LEU A 36 1.47 22.34 -36.29
CA LEU A 36 1.41 20.88 -36.18
C LEU A 36 -0.02 20.46 -36.47
N SER A 37 -0.25 19.90 -37.66
CA SER A 37 -1.51 19.23 -37.97
C SER A 37 -1.50 17.86 -37.28
N LEU A 38 -2.14 17.80 -36.11
CA LEU A 38 -2.32 16.57 -35.34
C LEU A 38 -3.69 15.97 -35.65
N ASP A 39 -3.73 14.66 -35.83
CA ASP A 39 -4.97 13.91 -35.93
C ASP A 39 -5.64 13.86 -34.54
N ARG A 40 -6.92 14.23 -34.47
CA ARG A 40 -7.63 14.45 -33.20
C ARG A 40 -7.77 13.18 -32.36
N ASP A 41 -7.86 12.02 -33.02
CA ASP A 41 -8.10 10.72 -32.38
C ASP A 41 -6.79 9.95 -32.14
N ARG A 42 -5.68 10.41 -32.71
CA ARG A 42 -4.37 9.79 -32.53
C ARG A 42 -3.68 10.30 -31.26
N SER A 43 -3.02 9.39 -30.56
CA SER A 43 -2.21 9.71 -29.40
C SER A 43 -0.78 10.09 -29.80
N TYR A 44 -0.27 11.16 -29.22
CA TYR A 44 1.07 11.69 -29.45
C TYR A 44 1.85 11.80 -28.14
N PRO A 45 3.16 11.51 -28.16
CA PRO A 45 4.00 11.72 -26.98
C PRO A 45 4.16 13.21 -26.72
N VAL A 46 3.90 13.61 -25.48
CA VAL A 46 4.13 14.94 -24.95
C VAL A 46 5.26 14.84 -23.92
N VAL A 47 6.26 15.69 -24.09
CA VAL A 47 7.42 15.77 -23.21
C VAL A 47 7.47 17.15 -22.59
N GLU A 48 7.38 17.20 -21.26
CA GLU A 48 7.54 18.44 -20.51
C GLU A 48 8.88 18.50 -19.79
N THR A 49 9.65 19.53 -20.09
CA THR A 49 10.92 19.81 -19.42
C THR A 49 10.77 21.02 -18.52
N TRP A 50 10.80 20.75 -17.21
CA TRP A 50 10.73 21.75 -16.16
C TRP A 50 12.12 22.01 -15.58
N THR A 51 12.51 23.27 -15.50
CA THR A 51 13.60 23.74 -14.64
C THR A 51 13.07 24.81 -13.69
N THR A 52 13.89 25.28 -12.76
CA THR A 52 13.50 26.38 -11.87
C THR A 52 13.18 27.67 -12.62
N ALA A 53 13.76 27.88 -13.82
CA ALA A 53 13.61 29.11 -14.59
C ALA A 53 12.72 28.98 -15.82
N ARG A 54 12.61 27.79 -16.42
CA ARG A 54 11.91 27.59 -17.70
C ARG A 54 11.01 26.36 -17.68
N TRP A 55 9.98 26.43 -18.51
CA TRP A 55 9.09 25.32 -18.85
C TRP A 55 9.05 25.18 -20.37
N GLN A 56 9.27 23.96 -20.85
CA GLN A 56 9.29 23.61 -22.28
C GLN A 56 8.36 22.42 -22.52
N VAL A 57 7.60 22.48 -23.61
CA VAL A 57 6.70 21.41 -24.05
C VAL A 57 7.06 21.01 -25.47
N GLU A 58 7.38 19.74 -25.64
CA GLU A 58 7.58 19.11 -26.94
C GLU A 58 6.43 18.14 -27.22
N ILE A 59 5.90 18.17 -28.44
CA ILE A 59 4.81 17.30 -28.89
C ILE A 59 5.29 16.57 -30.12
N ALA A 60 5.21 15.23 -30.12
CA ALA A 60 5.75 14.39 -31.20
C ALA A 60 7.23 14.71 -31.54
N GLY A 61 8.01 15.14 -30.54
CA GLY A 61 9.42 15.53 -30.70
C GLY A 61 9.65 16.94 -31.27
N GLN A 62 8.60 17.74 -31.47
CA GLN A 62 8.71 19.13 -31.91
C GLN A 62 8.44 20.09 -30.76
N LEU A 63 9.29 21.11 -30.59
CA LEU A 63 9.10 22.13 -29.56
C LEU A 63 7.91 23.02 -29.91
N VAL A 64 6.88 22.97 -29.05
CA VAL A 64 5.63 23.71 -29.24
C VAL A 64 5.56 24.92 -28.32
N ARG A 65 6.06 24.79 -27.09
CA ARG A 65 6.08 25.89 -26.11
C ARG A 65 7.41 25.99 -25.37
N GLN A 66 7.81 27.21 -25.12
CA GLN A 66 8.92 27.55 -24.23
C GLN A 66 8.61 28.88 -23.54
N GLU A 67 8.47 28.83 -22.23
CA GLU A 67 8.08 29.96 -21.39
C GLU A 67 8.94 29.98 -20.11
N ALA A 68 8.88 31.11 -19.38
CA ALA A 68 9.43 31.15 -18.03
C ALA A 68 8.61 30.23 -17.12
N ASN A 69 9.25 29.56 -16.16
CA ASN A 69 8.53 28.70 -15.23
C ASN A 69 7.60 29.56 -14.35
N PRO A 70 6.27 29.40 -14.43
CA PRO A 70 5.32 30.21 -13.67
C PRO A 70 5.41 30.00 -12.15
N TYR A 71 5.90 28.83 -11.72
CA TYR A 71 6.03 28.49 -10.30
C TYR A 71 7.34 29.02 -9.70
N GLY A 72 8.40 29.11 -10.51
CA GLY A 72 9.77 29.39 -10.03
C GLY A 72 10.44 28.21 -9.32
N TRP A 73 9.78 27.05 -9.31
CA TRP A 73 10.26 25.79 -8.75
C TRP A 73 9.74 24.60 -9.59
N ILE A 74 10.38 23.44 -9.46
CA ILE A 74 10.01 22.25 -10.24
C ILE A 74 8.76 21.62 -9.61
N PRO A 75 7.65 21.42 -10.35
CA PRO A 75 6.37 20.98 -9.79
C PRO A 75 6.29 19.48 -9.48
N TYR A 76 7.42 18.87 -9.14
CA TYR A 76 7.51 17.45 -8.78
C TYR A 76 8.29 17.30 -7.50
N LEU A 77 7.75 16.47 -6.62
CA LEU A 77 8.45 16.02 -5.43
C LEU A 77 8.78 14.54 -5.60
N VAL A 78 10.06 14.22 -5.47
CA VAL A 78 10.55 12.85 -5.61
C VAL A 78 11.02 12.40 -4.24
N ILE A 79 10.52 11.25 -3.80
CA ILE A 79 10.96 10.59 -2.57
C ILE A 79 11.60 9.24 -2.93
N PRO A 80 12.85 8.97 -2.51
CA PRO A 80 13.40 7.64 -2.60
C PRO A 80 12.66 6.72 -1.62
N ASN A 81 12.22 5.56 -2.10
CA ASN A 81 11.51 4.59 -1.27
C ASN A 81 12.36 4.11 -0.07
N SER A 82 13.61 3.73 -0.35
CA SER A 82 14.65 3.47 0.64
C SER A 82 15.91 4.25 0.20
N PRO A 83 16.33 5.31 0.92
CA PRO A 83 17.40 6.17 0.46
C PRO A 83 18.76 5.45 0.46
N ARG A 84 19.53 5.63 -0.61
CA ARG A 84 20.91 5.15 -0.73
C ARG A 84 21.89 6.33 -0.73
N PRO A 85 23.05 6.24 -0.05
CA PRO A 85 24.06 7.28 -0.10
C PRO A 85 24.48 7.60 -1.54
N HIS A 86 24.61 8.89 -1.85
CA HIS A 86 25.04 9.39 -3.16
C HIS A 86 24.18 8.95 -4.35
N ALA A 87 22.95 8.48 -4.13
CA ALA A 87 22.01 8.11 -5.17
C ALA A 87 20.78 9.02 -5.15
N PHE A 88 20.33 9.41 -6.34
CA PHE A 88 19.06 10.11 -6.48
C PHE A 88 17.87 9.15 -6.29
N TRP A 89 17.97 7.95 -6.86
CA TRP A 89 16.95 6.91 -6.74
C TRP A 89 17.17 6.07 -5.48
N GLY A 90 16.05 5.73 -4.84
CA GLY A 90 16.04 4.80 -3.73
C GLY A 90 16.03 3.34 -4.18
N GLU A 91 16.11 2.46 -3.20
CA GLU A 91 15.96 1.03 -3.35
C GLU A 91 14.50 0.58 -3.18
N SER A 92 14.12 -0.44 -3.94
CA SER A 92 12.81 -1.09 -3.80
C SER A 92 12.80 -1.97 -2.56
N ASP A 93 11.69 -2.01 -1.83
CA ASP A 93 11.51 -2.97 -0.73
C ASP A 93 11.46 -4.42 -1.22
N LEU A 94 11.34 -4.64 -2.54
CA LEU A 94 11.35 -5.98 -3.14
C LEU A 94 12.75 -6.52 -3.43
N THR A 95 13.79 -5.68 -3.32
CA THR A 95 15.15 -6.04 -3.76
C THR A 95 15.64 -7.31 -3.08
N ASP A 96 15.45 -7.40 -1.76
CA ASP A 96 15.84 -8.57 -0.96
C ASP A 96 14.84 -9.74 -1.07
N LEU A 97 13.65 -9.50 -1.63
CA LEU A 97 12.58 -10.49 -1.74
C LEU A 97 12.58 -11.24 -3.07
N PHE A 98 13.22 -10.69 -4.11
CA PHE A 98 13.15 -11.27 -5.46
C PHE A 98 13.64 -12.72 -5.51
N ASP A 99 14.78 -13.02 -4.89
CA ASP A 99 15.37 -14.35 -4.96
C ASP A 99 14.51 -15.38 -4.21
N VAL A 100 14.01 -15.01 -3.03
CA VAL A 100 13.10 -15.87 -2.24
C VAL A 100 11.79 -16.12 -2.99
N CYS A 101 11.17 -15.08 -3.56
CA CYS A 101 9.95 -15.22 -4.35
C CYS A 101 10.16 -16.09 -5.59
N ARG A 102 11.29 -15.94 -6.29
CA ARG A 102 11.61 -16.75 -7.47
C ARG A 102 11.83 -18.21 -7.10
N GLU A 103 12.57 -18.47 -6.03
CA GLU A 103 12.81 -19.83 -5.55
C GLU A 103 11.50 -20.48 -5.07
N LEU A 104 10.67 -19.74 -4.34
CA LEU A 104 9.34 -20.21 -3.92
C LEU A 104 8.49 -20.62 -5.12
N ASN A 105 8.39 -19.76 -6.13
CA ASN A 105 7.66 -20.06 -7.37
C ASN A 105 8.21 -21.29 -8.09
N ALA A 106 9.54 -21.43 -8.15
CA ALA A 106 10.20 -22.58 -8.75
C ALA A 106 9.86 -23.88 -7.99
N ARG A 107 9.91 -23.86 -6.65
CA ARG A 107 9.60 -25.04 -5.83
C ARG A 107 8.13 -25.43 -5.87
N MET A 108 7.23 -24.46 -5.89
CA MET A 108 5.80 -24.71 -6.09
C MET A 108 5.53 -25.36 -7.45
N SER A 109 6.22 -24.92 -8.50
CA SER A 109 6.12 -25.53 -9.83
C SER A 109 6.61 -26.98 -9.82
N VAL A 110 7.76 -27.25 -9.20
CA VAL A 110 8.30 -28.62 -9.06
C VAL A 110 7.35 -29.52 -8.27
N LEU A 111 6.79 -29.03 -7.16
CA LEU A 111 5.81 -29.76 -6.37
C LEU A 111 4.57 -30.11 -7.20
N SER A 112 4.06 -29.15 -7.99
CA SER A 112 2.94 -29.41 -8.91
C SER A 112 3.25 -30.53 -9.89
N THR A 113 4.44 -30.52 -10.50
CA THR A 113 4.87 -31.57 -11.44
C THR A 113 5.02 -32.94 -10.75
N VAL A 114 5.57 -32.97 -9.53
CA VAL A 114 5.70 -34.22 -8.76
C VAL A 114 4.32 -34.82 -8.43
N LEU A 115 3.36 -33.98 -8.03
CA LEU A 115 1.99 -34.41 -7.75
C LEU A 115 1.28 -34.92 -9.01
N GLU A 116 1.47 -34.26 -10.15
CA GLU A 116 0.93 -34.69 -11.43
C GLU A 116 1.47 -36.06 -11.87
N LEU A 117 2.80 -36.24 -11.81
CA LEU A 117 3.45 -37.52 -12.11
C LEU A 117 3.03 -38.63 -11.13
N SER A 118 2.82 -38.30 -9.86
CA SER A 118 2.30 -39.26 -8.89
C SER A 118 0.86 -39.68 -9.16
N GLY A 119 0.04 -38.80 -9.75
CA GLY A 119 -1.32 -39.14 -10.19
C GLY A 119 -1.34 -40.11 -11.37
N SER A 120 -0.24 -40.20 -12.11
CA SER A 120 -0.05 -41.10 -13.26
C SER A 120 1.30 -41.83 -13.16
N PRO A 121 1.47 -42.74 -12.18
CA PRO A 121 2.77 -43.33 -11.88
C PRO A 121 3.28 -44.19 -13.03
N ILE A 122 4.60 -44.18 -13.23
CA ILE A 122 5.24 -44.94 -14.30
C ILE A 122 5.31 -46.41 -13.89
N ALA A 123 4.78 -47.30 -14.72
CA ALA A 123 4.93 -48.73 -14.53
C ALA A 123 6.29 -49.21 -15.08
N VAL A 124 7.08 -49.83 -14.22
CA VAL A 124 8.36 -50.46 -14.58
C VAL A 124 8.15 -51.97 -14.63
N LEU A 125 8.56 -52.57 -15.74
CA LEU A 125 8.49 -54.00 -15.97
C LEU A 125 9.91 -54.54 -16.13
N GLU A 126 10.27 -55.50 -15.29
CA GLU A 126 11.57 -56.18 -15.32
C GLU A 126 11.43 -57.58 -15.92
N ASN A 127 12.42 -57.99 -16.72
CA ASN A 127 12.50 -59.30 -17.38
C ASN A 127 11.31 -59.64 -18.29
N VAL A 128 10.86 -58.68 -19.11
CA VAL A 128 9.88 -58.90 -20.19
C VAL A 128 10.57 -58.85 -21.55
N ASP A 129 10.34 -59.87 -22.37
CA ASP A 129 10.97 -60.04 -23.69
C ASP A 129 10.36 -59.15 -24.80
N GLY A 130 9.24 -58.46 -24.53
CA GLY A 130 8.59 -57.55 -25.49
C GLY A 130 7.43 -56.76 -24.91
N SER A 131 7.06 -55.65 -25.57
CA SER A 131 5.98 -54.74 -25.14
C SER A 131 4.59 -55.08 -25.70
N GLU A 132 4.49 -56.15 -26.50
CA GLU A 132 3.23 -56.54 -27.15
C GLU A 132 2.22 -57.08 -26.13
N GLY A 133 1.05 -56.43 -26.04
CA GLY A 133 -0.05 -56.86 -25.15
C GLY A 133 -0.19 -56.08 -23.84
N ILE A 134 0.79 -55.24 -23.48
CA ILE A 134 0.70 -54.38 -22.28
C ILE A 134 -0.19 -53.18 -22.61
N ARG A 135 -1.50 -53.29 -22.29
CA ARG A 135 -2.41 -52.14 -22.31
C ARG A 135 -2.28 -51.39 -20.99
N VAL A 136 -1.87 -50.13 -21.08
CA VAL A 136 -1.84 -49.20 -19.94
C VAL A 136 -3.19 -48.51 -19.85
N GLY A 137 -3.90 -48.72 -18.74
CA GLY A 137 -5.21 -48.10 -18.49
C GLY A 137 -5.84 -48.55 -17.17
N PRO A 138 -6.85 -47.82 -16.65
CA PRO A 138 -7.52 -48.17 -15.40
C PRO A 138 -8.12 -49.58 -15.46
N GLY A 139 -7.76 -50.44 -14.50
CA GLY A 139 -8.28 -51.81 -14.41
C GLY A 139 -7.68 -52.80 -15.42
N ALA A 140 -6.61 -52.44 -16.14
CA ALA A 140 -5.91 -53.38 -17.01
C ALA A 140 -5.25 -54.50 -16.18
N LYS A 141 -5.47 -55.76 -16.60
CA LYS A 141 -4.77 -56.94 -16.06
C LYS A 141 -3.58 -57.26 -16.96
N TRP A 142 -2.44 -57.57 -16.33
CA TRP A 142 -1.23 -58.03 -17.03
C TRP A 142 -0.95 -59.48 -16.65
N GLU A 143 -0.63 -60.29 -17.65
CA GLU A 143 -0.04 -61.61 -17.43
C GLU A 143 1.47 -61.49 -17.61
N LEU A 144 2.21 -61.79 -16.54
CA LEU A 144 3.66 -61.65 -16.49
C LEU A 144 4.32 -63.03 -16.62
N PRO A 145 5.40 -63.16 -17.42
CA PRO A 145 6.21 -64.39 -17.48
C PRO A 145 6.77 -64.81 -16.11
N GLU A 146 7.15 -66.07 -15.99
CA GLU A 146 7.77 -66.59 -14.77
C GLU A 146 9.12 -65.88 -14.51
N GLY A 147 9.24 -65.22 -13.36
CA GLY A 147 10.42 -64.40 -13.00
C GLY A 147 10.35 -62.91 -13.41
N ALA A 148 9.30 -62.49 -14.14
CA ALA A 148 9.06 -61.08 -14.44
C ALA A 148 8.39 -60.35 -13.26
N ARG A 149 8.71 -59.07 -13.09
CA ARG A 149 8.17 -58.23 -12.02
C ARG A 149 7.60 -56.94 -12.59
N ALA A 150 6.47 -56.50 -12.03
CA ALA A 150 5.87 -55.22 -12.32
C ALA A 150 5.74 -54.43 -11.03
N TYR A 151 6.22 -53.19 -11.03
CA TYR A 151 6.01 -52.26 -9.92
C TYR A 151 5.83 -50.85 -10.45
N LEU A 152 5.16 -50.02 -9.64
CA LEU A 152 5.01 -48.61 -9.93
C LEU A 152 6.21 -47.87 -9.37
N LEU A 153 6.81 -47.02 -10.18
CA LEU A 153 7.75 -46.02 -9.70
C LEU A 153 6.93 -44.91 -9.04
N ASP A 154 6.84 -45.00 -7.73
CA ASP A 154 6.21 -43.97 -6.91
C ASP A 154 7.27 -42.93 -6.51
N LEU A 155 7.13 -41.71 -7.03
CA LEU A 155 7.99 -40.59 -6.70
C LEU A 155 7.75 -40.05 -5.28
N LEU A 156 6.64 -40.44 -4.64
CA LEU A 156 6.28 -40.03 -3.28
C LEU A 156 6.71 -41.05 -2.23
N SER A 157 7.05 -42.26 -2.67
CA SER A 157 7.58 -43.35 -1.84
C SER A 157 8.77 -42.86 -1.02
N GLY A 158 8.71 -43.06 0.31
CA GLY A 158 9.78 -42.67 1.23
C GLY A 158 9.72 -41.23 1.77
N GLY A 159 8.63 -40.48 1.53
CA GLY A 159 8.40 -39.19 2.18
C GLY A 159 9.15 -38.00 1.57
N GLY A 160 9.62 -38.12 0.32
CA GLY A 160 10.37 -37.08 -0.39
C GLY A 160 9.65 -35.72 -0.48
N ILE A 161 8.31 -35.72 -0.58
CA ILE A 161 7.51 -34.48 -0.53
C ILE A 161 7.72 -33.72 0.79
N GLY A 162 7.91 -34.42 1.91
CA GLY A 162 8.08 -33.80 3.21
C GLY A 162 9.27 -32.83 3.25
N LEU A 163 10.39 -33.18 2.60
CA LEU A 163 11.54 -32.29 2.48
C LEU A 163 11.23 -31.05 1.64
N HIS A 164 10.46 -31.20 0.55
CA HIS A 164 10.04 -30.07 -0.27
C HIS A 164 9.11 -29.12 0.49
N VAL A 165 8.14 -29.66 1.23
CA VAL A 165 7.24 -28.86 2.08
C VAL A 165 8.04 -28.12 3.15
N GLN A 166 8.94 -28.80 3.86
CA GLN A 166 9.80 -28.17 4.88
C GLN A 166 10.67 -27.05 4.29
N TYR A 167 11.18 -27.24 3.08
CA TYR A 167 11.96 -26.20 2.39
C TYR A 167 11.08 -25.01 1.98
N VAL A 168 9.88 -25.26 1.47
CA VAL A 168 8.90 -24.20 1.17
C VAL A 168 8.52 -23.42 2.43
N ASP A 169 8.32 -24.10 3.57
CA ASP A 169 8.04 -23.45 4.85
C ASP A 169 9.23 -22.57 5.30
N LEU A 170 10.47 -23.01 5.06
CA LEU A 170 11.66 -22.18 5.32
C LEU A 170 11.70 -20.94 4.42
N LEU A 171 11.35 -21.08 3.14
CA LEU A 171 11.26 -19.95 2.21
C LEU A 171 10.17 -18.95 2.65
N PHE A 172 9.00 -19.43 3.09
CA PHE A 172 7.96 -18.57 3.64
C PHE A 172 8.42 -17.83 4.89
N ARG A 173 9.14 -18.50 5.81
CA ARG A 173 9.73 -17.84 6.99
C ARG A 173 10.71 -16.74 6.60
N ALA A 174 11.64 -17.05 5.71
CA ALA A 174 12.59 -16.07 5.20
C ALA A 174 11.87 -14.88 4.52
N LEU A 175 10.79 -15.15 3.79
CA LEU A 175 9.97 -14.11 3.16
C LEU A 175 9.33 -13.17 4.19
N HIS A 176 8.78 -13.70 5.28
CA HIS A 176 8.20 -12.89 6.37
C HIS A 176 9.26 -12.05 7.09
N ASP A 177 10.41 -12.65 7.39
CA ASP A 177 11.51 -11.97 8.08
C ASP A 177 12.08 -10.83 7.23
N LEU A 178 12.36 -11.08 5.94
CA LEU A 178 12.89 -10.07 5.02
C LEU A 178 11.87 -8.99 4.67
N SER A 179 10.59 -9.36 4.58
CA SER A 179 9.54 -8.38 4.29
C SER A 179 9.14 -7.57 5.53
N GLU A 180 9.63 -7.94 6.71
CA GLU A 180 9.27 -7.39 8.02
C GLU A 180 7.74 -7.46 8.25
N THR A 181 7.11 -8.52 7.73
CA THR A 181 5.67 -8.74 7.87
C THR A 181 5.40 -9.84 8.90
N PRO A 182 4.54 -9.58 9.91
CA PRO A 182 4.19 -10.59 10.90
C PRO A 182 3.42 -11.73 10.25
N ARG A 183 3.61 -12.95 10.76
CA ARG A 183 3.01 -14.17 10.20
C ARG A 183 1.52 -14.26 10.53
N THR A 184 1.14 -13.72 11.68
CA THR A 184 -0.27 -13.56 12.11
C THR A 184 -1.12 -12.74 11.14
N ALA A 185 -0.53 -11.87 10.32
CA ALA A 185 -1.28 -11.11 9.31
C ALA A 185 -2.01 -11.99 8.28
N PHE A 186 -1.60 -13.27 8.15
CA PHE A 186 -2.19 -14.24 7.22
C PHE A 186 -2.97 -15.37 7.92
N GLY A 187 -3.32 -15.20 9.20
CA GLY A 187 -4.14 -16.17 9.93
C GLY A 187 -3.38 -17.38 10.49
N ASP A 188 -2.04 -17.36 10.46
CA ASP A 188 -1.17 -18.29 11.20
C ASP A 188 -1.18 -17.91 12.70
N SER A 189 -2.37 -17.84 13.29
CA SER A 189 -2.58 -17.57 14.71
C SER A 189 -2.37 -18.86 15.48
N GLY A 190 -1.10 -19.24 15.64
CA GLY A 190 -0.73 -20.21 16.66
C GLY A 190 -1.11 -19.69 18.05
N ARG A 191 -2.30 -20.07 18.52
CA ARG A 191 -2.89 -19.80 19.85
C ARG A 191 -3.32 -18.35 20.10
N ASP A 192 -4.17 -18.20 21.10
CA ASP A 192 -4.62 -16.93 21.71
C ASP A 192 -3.41 -16.06 22.12
N LEU A 193 -2.86 -15.32 21.16
CA LEU A 193 -1.79 -14.37 21.42
C LEU A 193 -2.37 -13.25 22.29
N SER A 194 -1.77 -13.06 23.47
CA SER A 194 -2.09 -11.90 24.30
C SER A 194 -1.73 -10.61 23.54
N GLY A 195 -2.39 -9.49 23.85
CA GLY A 195 -2.11 -8.21 23.19
C GLY A 195 -0.62 -7.81 23.23
N ALA A 196 0.10 -8.17 24.30
CA ALA A 196 1.54 -7.96 24.42
C ALA A 196 2.38 -8.85 23.48
N ALA A 197 1.96 -10.10 23.24
CA ALA A 197 2.65 -10.99 22.30
C ALA A 197 2.45 -10.52 20.85
N LEU A 198 1.25 -10.04 20.51
CA LEU A 198 0.96 -9.43 19.21
C LEU A 198 1.77 -8.14 19.00
N GLU A 199 1.92 -7.30 20.03
CA GLU A 199 2.72 -6.08 19.96
C GLU A 199 4.19 -6.38 19.62
N VAL A 200 4.78 -7.41 20.24
CA VAL A 200 6.15 -7.86 19.94
C VAL A 200 6.26 -8.39 18.51
N GLU A 201 5.28 -9.16 18.04
CA GLU A 201 5.30 -9.74 16.70
C GLU A 201 5.17 -8.68 15.59
N ILE A 202 4.34 -7.65 15.79
CA ILE A 202 4.12 -6.57 14.82
C ILE A 202 5.30 -5.55 14.84
N GLN A 203 6.16 -5.58 15.84
CA GLN A 203 7.22 -4.58 16.03
C GLN A 203 8.12 -4.34 14.79
N PRO A 204 8.55 -5.35 14.01
CA PRO A 204 9.29 -5.11 12.77
C PRO A 204 8.51 -4.26 11.76
N LEU A 205 7.21 -4.53 11.61
CA LEU A 205 6.32 -3.75 10.74
C LEU A 205 6.16 -2.31 11.26
N VAL A 206 6.03 -2.12 12.57
CA VAL A 206 5.99 -0.77 13.18
C VAL A 206 7.26 0.01 12.85
N GLN A 207 8.42 -0.62 12.98
CA GLN A 207 9.71 0.00 12.64
C GLN A 207 9.80 0.35 11.16
N LYS A 208 9.34 -0.54 10.27
CA LYS A 208 9.27 -0.29 8.82
C LYS A 208 8.41 0.93 8.51
N VAL A 209 7.19 0.98 9.07
CA VAL A 209 6.27 2.10 8.91
C VAL A 209 6.89 3.38 9.46
N GLY A 210 7.56 3.33 10.62
CA GLY A 210 8.28 4.47 11.19
C GLY A 210 9.34 5.04 10.25
N ARG A 211 10.20 4.17 9.67
CA ARG A 211 11.22 4.59 8.69
C ARG A 211 10.59 5.22 7.44
N LYS A 212 9.50 4.64 6.92
CA LYS A 212 8.77 5.21 5.79
C LYS A 212 8.20 6.58 6.18
N ARG A 213 7.40 6.66 7.25
CA ARG A 213 6.79 7.91 7.72
C ARG A 213 7.81 9.03 7.84
N HIS A 214 8.98 8.77 8.42
CA HIS A 214 10.04 9.77 8.52
C HIS A 214 10.46 10.37 7.17
N GLY A 215 10.64 9.53 6.14
CA GLY A 215 10.89 10.01 4.77
C GLY A 215 9.72 10.80 4.20
N TRP A 216 8.49 10.30 4.39
CA TRP A 216 7.26 10.94 3.91
C TRP A 216 6.95 12.27 4.63
N GLU A 217 7.42 12.46 5.86
CA GLU A 217 7.19 13.71 6.58
C GLU A 217 7.79 14.91 5.85
N ALA A 218 9.05 14.81 5.44
CA ALA A 218 9.71 15.88 4.70
C ALA A 218 8.96 16.18 3.39
N LEU A 219 8.54 15.14 2.67
CA LEU A 219 7.75 15.25 1.45
C LEU A 219 6.43 15.98 1.69
N PHE A 220 5.65 15.57 2.70
CA PHE A 220 4.35 16.18 2.97
C PHE A 220 4.46 17.62 3.44
N ARG A 221 5.48 17.96 4.24
CA ARG A 221 5.75 19.35 4.60
C ARG A 221 6.06 20.19 3.36
N GLN A 222 6.93 19.68 2.48
CA GLN A 222 7.29 20.36 1.24
C GLN A 222 6.08 20.49 0.31
N ARG A 223 5.31 19.41 0.10
CA ARG A 223 4.10 19.41 -0.72
C ARG A 223 3.10 20.45 -0.22
N ASN A 224 2.83 20.48 1.09
CA ASN A 224 1.89 21.42 1.67
C ASN A 224 2.39 22.86 1.51
N ALA A 225 3.68 23.13 1.70
CA ALA A 225 4.25 24.46 1.47
C ALA A 225 4.07 24.91 0.00
N LEU A 226 4.27 24.01 -0.97
CA LEU A 226 4.05 24.29 -2.39
C LEU A 226 2.57 24.52 -2.71
N LEU A 227 1.66 23.70 -2.16
CA LEU A 227 0.22 23.90 -2.34
C LEU A 227 -0.26 25.23 -1.78
N LEU A 228 0.23 25.63 -0.61
CA LEU A 228 -0.11 26.91 0.01
C LEU A 228 0.47 28.09 -0.78
N ASP A 229 1.67 27.94 -1.35
CA ASP A 229 2.24 28.93 -2.29
C ASP A 229 1.39 29.06 -3.56
N LEU A 230 0.88 27.96 -4.11
CA LEU A 230 -0.03 28.01 -5.27
C LEU A 230 -1.36 28.67 -4.92
N LEU A 231 -1.95 28.37 -3.76
CA LEU A 231 -3.20 28.99 -3.30
C LEU A 231 -3.05 30.49 -3.08
N GLU A 232 -1.91 30.94 -2.58
CA GLU A 232 -1.62 32.36 -2.37
C GLU A 232 -1.42 33.09 -3.71
N ARG A 233 -0.63 32.53 -4.62
CA ARG A 233 -0.30 33.17 -5.91
C ARG A 233 -1.43 33.13 -6.94
N PHE A 234 -2.14 32.01 -7.03
CA PHE A 234 -3.12 31.77 -8.08
C PHE A 234 -4.56 31.66 -7.55
N GLY A 235 -4.74 31.39 -6.26
CA GLY A 235 -6.05 31.26 -5.62
C GLY A 235 -6.59 32.53 -4.95
N GLY A 236 -5.76 33.57 -4.81
CA GLY A 236 -6.18 34.85 -4.22
C GLY A 236 -6.40 34.82 -2.70
N HIS A 237 -5.83 33.83 -2.01
CA HIS A 237 -5.90 33.73 -0.55
C HIS A 237 -4.64 34.31 0.10
N ASP A 238 -4.78 35.28 0.99
CA ASP A 238 -3.66 35.74 1.82
C ASP A 238 -3.43 34.77 2.98
N LEU A 239 -2.41 33.93 2.84
CA LEU A 239 -2.05 32.90 3.82
C LEU A 239 -0.88 33.34 4.71
N GLY A 240 -0.40 34.59 4.59
CA GLY A 240 0.48 35.25 5.56
C GLY A 240 1.74 34.49 5.98
N GLY A 241 2.28 33.60 5.14
CA GLY A 241 3.48 32.83 5.51
C GLY A 241 3.24 31.46 6.17
N LEU A 242 1.99 30.95 6.24
CA LEU A 242 1.67 29.62 6.77
C LEU A 242 2.26 28.50 5.88
N ARG A 243 3.57 28.29 5.95
CA ARG A 243 4.30 27.26 5.17
C ARG A 243 4.86 26.14 6.07
N ARG A 244 4.56 26.21 7.37
CA ARG A 244 4.98 25.25 8.38
C ARG A 244 3.78 24.39 8.77
N THR A 245 3.59 23.29 8.06
CA THR A 245 2.60 22.26 8.42
C THR A 245 3.30 21.07 9.07
N LEU A 246 2.58 20.33 9.91
CA LEU A 246 3.03 19.03 10.41
C LEU A 246 2.07 17.95 9.92
N PRO A 247 2.57 16.85 9.34
CA PRO A 247 1.73 15.70 9.00
C PRO A 247 1.27 15.01 10.29
N ILE A 248 -0.03 14.71 10.36
CA ILE A 248 -0.61 13.94 11.45
C ILE A 248 -0.67 12.48 11.00
N TRP A 249 -0.07 11.59 11.79
CA TRP A 249 -0.07 10.17 11.50
C TRP A 249 -0.91 9.41 12.54
N PRO A 250 -1.84 8.54 12.12
CA PRO A 250 -2.59 7.72 13.06
C PRO A 250 -1.69 6.67 13.71
N SER A 251 -2.14 6.08 14.82
CA SER A 251 -1.45 4.95 15.45
C SER A 251 -1.23 3.81 14.46
N ILE A 252 -0.06 3.16 14.55
CA ILE A 252 0.31 2.02 13.69
C ILE A 252 -0.23 0.71 14.29
N LEU A 253 -0.30 0.63 15.62
CA LEU A 253 -0.74 -0.56 16.31
C LEU A 253 -2.26 -0.72 16.18
N PRO A 254 -2.75 -1.97 15.99
CA PRO A 254 -4.13 -2.29 16.30
C PRO A 254 -4.42 -1.83 17.73
N SER A 255 -5.35 -0.90 17.89
CA SER A 255 -5.72 -0.43 19.23
C SER A 255 -6.67 -1.44 19.85
N ASP A 256 -6.24 -2.08 20.95
CA ASP A 256 -7.19 -2.64 21.91
C ASP A 256 -7.88 -1.46 22.60
N ARG A 257 -8.91 -0.94 21.94
CA ARG A 257 -9.66 0.22 22.40
C ARG A 257 -10.29 -0.05 23.76
N ASP A 258 -10.71 -1.28 24.02
CA ASP A 258 -11.36 -1.67 25.27
C ASP A 258 -10.34 -1.62 26.42
N GLY A 259 -9.17 -2.25 26.24
CA GLY A 259 -8.08 -2.19 27.22
C GLY A 259 -7.56 -0.76 27.45
N ALA A 260 -7.45 0.05 26.40
CA ALA A 260 -7.02 1.44 26.49
C ALA A 260 -8.03 2.32 27.27
N VAL A 261 -9.33 2.14 27.03
CA VAL A 261 -10.41 2.84 27.74
C VAL A 261 -10.46 2.43 29.21
N ASP A 262 -10.33 1.15 29.51
CA ASP A 262 -10.31 0.64 30.88
C ASP A 262 -9.13 1.21 31.69
N ASN A 263 -7.93 1.21 31.10
CA ASN A 263 -6.74 1.77 31.72
C ASN A 263 -6.88 3.29 31.92
N ALA A 264 -7.33 4.02 30.89
CA ALA A 264 -7.57 5.45 30.97
C ALA A 264 -8.59 5.80 32.07
N THR A 265 -9.67 5.01 32.20
CA THR A 265 -10.69 5.19 33.24
C THR A 265 -10.12 4.97 34.64
N ARG A 266 -9.28 3.94 34.84
CA ARG A 266 -8.61 3.68 36.12
C ARG A 266 -7.63 4.81 36.49
N LEU A 267 -6.85 5.30 35.52
CA LEU A 267 -5.88 6.39 35.74
C LEU A 267 -6.57 7.73 36.04
N VAL A 268 -7.71 8.00 35.41
CA VAL A 268 -8.52 9.20 35.71
C VAL A 268 -9.19 9.09 37.08
N THR A 269 -9.76 7.92 37.40
CA THR A 269 -10.44 7.70 38.69
C THR A 269 -9.47 7.76 39.87
N SER A 270 -8.24 7.30 39.69
CA SER A 270 -7.16 7.40 40.68
C SER A 270 -6.52 8.80 40.77
N GLY A 271 -6.94 9.74 39.93
CA GLY A 271 -6.42 11.12 39.92
C GLY A 271 -5.01 11.27 39.33
N ILE A 272 -4.47 10.22 38.71
CA ILE A 272 -3.14 10.23 38.09
C ILE A 272 -3.18 10.97 36.75
N HIS A 273 -4.22 10.75 35.96
CA HIS A 273 -4.44 11.45 34.69
C HIS A 273 -5.63 12.41 34.76
N SER A 274 -5.51 13.55 34.08
CA SER A 274 -6.68 14.40 33.81
C SER A 274 -7.56 13.77 32.72
N ARG A 275 -8.85 14.08 32.73
CA ARG A 275 -9.78 13.68 31.65
C ARG A 275 -9.31 14.18 30.27
N ARG A 276 -8.73 15.37 30.20
CA ARG A 276 -8.13 15.93 28.97
C ARG A 276 -6.98 15.06 28.46
N THR A 277 -6.09 14.64 29.35
CA THR A 277 -4.98 13.74 29.03
C THR A 277 -5.49 12.39 28.54
N ALA A 278 -6.52 11.82 29.17
CA ALA A 278 -7.12 10.57 28.75
C ALA A 278 -7.75 10.65 27.34
N ILE A 279 -8.47 11.73 27.02
CA ILE A 279 -9.03 11.96 25.67
C ILE A 279 -7.92 12.04 24.62
N ALA A 280 -6.83 12.75 24.94
CA ALA A 280 -5.67 12.84 24.05
C ALA A 280 -5.00 11.47 23.84
N THR A 281 -4.84 10.67 24.89
CA THR A 281 -4.24 9.33 24.80
C THR A 281 -5.11 8.35 24.01
N LEU A 282 -6.43 8.48 24.06
CA LEU A 282 -7.38 7.63 23.32
C LEU A 282 -7.48 8.00 21.83
N GLY A 283 -6.81 9.07 21.38
CA GLY A 283 -6.63 9.38 19.95
C GLY A 283 -7.69 10.28 19.34
N GLY A 284 -8.32 11.17 20.13
CA GLY A 284 -9.18 12.22 19.57
C GLY A 284 -8.37 13.25 18.77
N ASP A 285 -8.84 13.62 17.58
CA ASP A 285 -8.15 14.56 16.67
C ASP A 285 -7.97 15.96 17.27
N ASP A 286 -8.88 16.39 18.16
CA ASP A 286 -8.81 17.63 18.93
C ASP A 286 -9.30 17.39 20.38
N PRO A 287 -8.38 17.07 21.31
CA PRO A 287 -8.73 16.78 22.70
C PRO A 287 -9.34 17.96 23.45
N ASP A 288 -9.00 19.19 23.06
CA ASP A 288 -9.49 20.41 23.72
C ASP A 288 -10.91 20.74 23.29
N ALA A 289 -11.21 20.61 21.98
CA ALA A 289 -12.58 20.73 21.49
C ALA A 289 -13.49 19.64 22.08
N GLU A 290 -13.00 18.40 22.17
CA GLU A 290 -13.76 17.29 22.74
C GLU A 290 -14.04 17.50 24.23
N PHE A 291 -13.04 17.94 25.01
CA PHE A 291 -13.25 18.29 26.40
C PHE A 291 -14.25 19.45 26.56
N GLY A 292 -14.22 20.42 25.64
CA GLY A 292 -15.21 21.50 25.55
C GLY A 292 -16.64 20.97 25.37
N ARG A 293 -16.83 20.01 24.45
CA ARG A 293 -18.13 19.34 24.24
C ARG A 293 -18.62 18.61 25.50
N VAL A 294 -17.73 17.87 26.17
CA VAL A 294 -18.05 17.16 27.42
C VAL A 294 -18.46 18.11 28.54
N MET A 295 -17.78 19.25 28.68
CA MET A 295 -18.13 20.25 29.69
C MET A 295 -19.47 20.93 29.40
N GLU A 296 -19.77 21.18 28.13
CA GLU A 296 -21.05 21.74 27.71
C GLU A 296 -22.19 20.75 27.94
N GLU A 297 -21.99 19.48 27.60
CA GLU A 297 -22.92 18.40 27.91
C GLU A 297 -23.16 18.27 29.42
N ALA A 298 -22.11 18.32 30.24
CA ALA A 298 -22.23 18.26 31.69
C ALA A 298 -23.02 19.45 32.27
N ARG A 299 -22.86 20.65 31.71
CA ARG A 299 -23.68 21.83 32.09
C ARG A 299 -25.14 21.64 31.71
N LEU A 300 -25.41 21.16 30.49
CA LEU A 300 -26.77 20.88 30.03
C LEU A 300 -27.44 19.82 30.90
N LEU A 301 -26.73 18.73 31.23
CA LEU A 301 -27.20 17.68 32.14
C LEU A 301 -27.47 18.20 33.55
N ALA A 302 -26.65 19.12 34.06
CA ALA A 302 -26.87 19.74 35.37
C ALA A 302 -28.12 20.66 35.40
N THR A 303 -28.55 21.18 34.26
CA THR A 303 -29.78 21.99 34.14
C THR A 303 -31.05 21.15 33.95
N LEU A 304 -30.92 19.85 33.65
CA LEU A 304 -32.05 18.95 33.47
C LEU A 304 -32.50 18.37 34.82
N PRO A 305 -33.82 18.26 35.09
CA PRO A 305 -34.31 17.57 36.27
C PRO A 305 -33.91 16.08 36.22
N PRO A 306 -33.68 15.43 37.37
CA PRO A 306 -33.15 14.06 37.45
C PRO A 306 -33.99 13.00 36.70
N ASP A 307 -35.28 13.28 36.44
CA ASP A 307 -36.20 12.38 35.75
C ASP A 307 -36.16 12.48 34.20
N ALA A 308 -35.35 13.39 33.64
CA ALA A 308 -35.30 13.61 32.20
C ALA A 308 -34.85 12.37 31.40
N PHE A 309 -34.05 11.50 32.02
CA PHE A 309 -33.51 10.27 31.41
C PHE A 309 -34.16 8.97 31.93
N ALA A 310 -35.15 9.06 32.82
CA ALA A 310 -35.85 7.88 33.28
C ALA A 310 -36.58 7.20 32.09
N PRO A 311 -36.42 5.88 31.88
CA PRO A 311 -37.15 5.16 30.84
C PRO A 311 -38.65 5.35 31.07
N ALA A 312 -39.42 5.48 29.99
CA ALA A 312 -40.82 5.95 30.00
C ALA A 312 -41.75 5.22 30.99
N ALA A 313 -41.41 3.99 31.39
CA ALA A 313 -42.14 3.21 32.39
C ALA A 313 -42.12 3.81 33.81
N ALA A 314 -41.09 4.58 34.18
CA ALA A 314 -40.99 5.17 35.53
C ALA A 314 -41.78 6.49 35.68
N ARG A 315 -42.09 7.18 34.56
CA ARG A 315 -42.79 8.48 34.59
C ARG A 315 -44.28 8.37 34.95
N GLN A 316 -44.88 7.18 34.83
CA GLN A 316 -46.30 6.96 35.11
C GLN A 316 -46.60 6.63 36.59
N ALA A 317 -45.58 6.32 37.40
CA ALA A 317 -45.78 5.94 38.80
C ALA A 317 -45.90 7.14 39.76
N THR A 318 -45.43 8.33 39.36
CA THR A 318 -45.38 9.51 40.25
C THR A 318 -46.62 10.42 40.15
N THR A 319 -47.55 10.14 39.22
CA THR A 319 -48.73 10.99 38.98
C THR A 319 -50.07 10.37 39.40
N ALA A 320 -50.08 9.40 40.32
CA ALA A 320 -51.31 8.93 40.95
C ALA A 320 -51.55 9.72 42.26
N PRO A 321 -52.63 10.50 42.39
CA PRO A 321 -53.00 11.11 43.66
C PRO A 321 -53.60 10.04 44.58
N GLU A 322 -53.17 10.02 45.85
CA GLU A 322 -53.86 9.28 46.92
C GLU A 322 -55.21 9.95 47.20
N GLU A 323 -56.31 9.22 46.94
CA GLU A 323 -57.62 9.43 47.59
C GLU A 323 -57.71 8.59 48.88
#